data_AF-A0A1H0ZX33-F1
#
_entry.id   AF-A0A1H0ZX33-F1
#
_cell.length_a   1.000
_cell.length_b   1.000
_cell.length_c   1.000
_cell.angle_alpha   90.00
_cell.angle_beta   90.00
_cell.angle_gamma   90.00
#
_symmetry.space_group_name_H-M   'P 1'
#
loop_
_entity.id
_entity.type
_entity.pdbx_description
1 polymer ?
#
loop_
_entity_poly.entity_id
_entity_poly.type
_entity_poly.pdbx_seq_one_letter_code
_entity_poly.pdbx_strand_id
1 'polypeptide(L)'
;MSELAIVESRADRASVHVCDHLRKLADWTERTDDDRPDADGGGTYYRLEDVELRSFDDLHLELESPADAFDCDPDLLVFASRHSGDTGPLLTGHFTGNFGPAEFGGEDHAVATAAPNALTTLLEAFDEYAPEGYDVGMECTHHGPTDVGCPSLFAELGSDDEQWDDPTGAEAVARAILELRDVEPTREKQVVGFGGNHYTPRFERVVRETPWAVGHVASEWALEAMGHPDAHRDVLEDAFEASAAEVALIDGDWPVLEETLVDLGYRVVSETWLREVGDRPLEVVDAVESKLGSVDDGIRFGEREAAAVGVLELPADLVDTAEGIDPDRVREIVASHTVAFATENGGSRVGARIAVPADSLEGDGRPEPKAAIVDELATLLEEKYDAVEVSEDAVVAEKTGFDPALAREEGVPEGPKFGALANGETVTVDGRRISPDLVRSQQTDRFPIE
;
A
#
# COMPACT_ATOMS: atom_id res chain seq x y z
N MET A 1 15.00 -16.21 18.76
CA MET A 1 15.75 -15.92 17.54
C MET A 1 15.09 -16.80 16.52
N SER A 2 14.61 -16.18 15.44
CA SER A 2 13.90 -16.89 14.38
C SER A 2 14.90 -17.82 13.70
N GLU A 3 14.56 -19.10 13.50
CA GLU A 3 15.44 -20.07 12.83
C GLU A 3 15.12 -20.15 11.33
N LEU A 4 16.09 -19.75 10.51
CA LEU A 4 16.00 -19.74 9.04
C LEU A 4 16.54 -21.05 8.45
N ALA A 5 15.67 -21.76 7.73
CA ALA A 5 16.03 -22.95 6.95
C ALA A 5 16.28 -22.58 5.48
N ILE A 6 17.37 -23.09 4.89
CA ILE A 6 17.69 -22.93 3.47
C ILE A 6 17.74 -24.29 2.80
N VAL A 7 16.97 -24.45 1.73
CA VAL A 7 16.92 -25.67 0.93
C VAL A 7 17.69 -25.49 -0.37
N GLU A 8 18.73 -26.30 -0.53
CA GLU A 8 19.48 -26.48 -1.77
C GLU A 8 18.97 -27.72 -2.51
N SER A 9 18.73 -27.63 -3.82
CA SER A 9 18.46 -28.79 -4.68
C SER A 9 19.67 -29.08 -5.56
N ARG A 10 20.17 -30.31 -5.52
CA ARG A 10 21.27 -30.77 -6.40
C ARG A 10 20.81 -31.03 -7.83
N ALA A 11 19.50 -31.16 -8.06
CA ALA A 11 18.91 -31.23 -9.40
C ALA A 11 18.78 -29.86 -10.08
N ASP A 12 18.93 -28.77 -9.32
CA ASP A 12 18.88 -27.40 -9.82
C ASP A 12 20.27 -26.74 -9.80
N ARG A 13 20.82 -26.46 -10.98
CA ARG A 13 22.12 -25.81 -11.10
C ARG A 13 22.16 -24.40 -10.50
N ALA A 14 21.07 -23.62 -10.58
CA ALA A 14 21.04 -22.26 -10.04
C ALA A 14 21.03 -22.32 -8.51
N SER A 15 20.27 -23.26 -7.95
CA SER A 15 20.26 -23.57 -6.52
C SER A 15 21.65 -23.87 -5.98
N VAL A 16 22.34 -24.84 -6.61
CA VAL A 16 23.72 -25.20 -6.23
C VAL A 16 24.65 -23.98 -6.31
N HIS A 17 24.50 -23.17 -7.36
CA HIS A 17 25.34 -21.98 -7.56
C HIS A 17 25.10 -20.91 -6.49
N VAL A 18 23.83 -20.61 -6.16
CA VAL A 18 23.45 -19.69 -5.08
C VAL A 18 23.99 -20.20 -3.74
N CYS A 19 23.79 -21.49 -3.43
CA CYS A 19 24.24 -22.09 -2.18
C CYS A 19 25.78 -22.16 -2.08
N ASP A 20 26.49 -22.29 -3.20
CA ASP A 20 27.95 -22.14 -3.25
C ASP A 20 28.41 -20.73 -2.85
N HIS A 21 27.63 -19.69 -3.15
CA HIS A 21 27.92 -18.34 -2.69
C HIS A 21 27.51 -18.13 -1.24
N LEU A 22 26.36 -18.66 -0.80
CA LEU A 22 25.96 -18.65 0.62
C LEU A 22 27.08 -19.19 1.51
N ARG A 23 27.63 -20.35 1.15
CA ARG A 23 28.75 -20.99 1.87
C ARG A 23 30.04 -20.16 1.92
N LYS A 24 30.23 -19.20 1.00
CA LYS A 24 31.40 -18.29 0.96
C LYS A 24 31.18 -16.98 1.71
N LEU A 25 29.92 -16.56 1.89
CA LEU A 25 29.57 -15.26 2.46
C LEU A 25 29.61 -15.22 4.00
N ALA A 26 29.59 -16.38 4.66
CA ALA A 26 29.63 -16.49 6.11
C ALA A 26 30.54 -17.63 6.61
N ASP A 27 30.89 -17.60 7.89
CA ASP A 27 31.72 -18.61 8.55
C ASP A 27 30.88 -19.83 8.98
N TRP A 28 30.39 -20.60 8.01
CA TRP A 28 29.56 -21.78 8.26
C TRP A 28 30.30 -22.88 9.03
N THR A 29 29.61 -23.52 9.97
CA THR A 29 30.06 -24.75 10.59
C THR A 29 29.51 -25.95 9.83
N GLU A 30 30.40 -26.76 9.25
CA GLU A 30 30.03 -28.04 8.64
C GLU A 30 29.63 -29.07 9.71
N ARG A 31 28.54 -29.79 9.44
CA ARG A 31 27.97 -30.84 10.28
C ARG A 31 27.62 -32.07 9.44
N THR A 32 27.33 -33.19 10.10
CA THR A 32 26.92 -34.43 9.44
C THR A 32 25.74 -35.05 10.16
N ASP A 33 24.70 -35.38 9.41
CA ASP A 33 23.52 -36.14 9.83
C ASP A 33 23.56 -37.54 9.20
N ASP A 34 23.90 -38.54 10.01
CA ASP A 34 23.95 -39.95 9.60
C ASP A 34 22.61 -40.69 9.79
N ASP A 35 21.61 -40.03 10.40
CA ASP A 35 20.30 -40.63 10.72
C ASP A 35 19.32 -40.48 9.55
N ARG A 36 19.55 -39.50 8.66
CA ARG A 36 18.76 -39.25 7.44
C ARG A 36 19.55 -39.56 6.15
N PRO A 37 18.90 -40.02 5.07
CA PRO A 37 19.55 -40.16 3.77
C PRO A 37 20.10 -38.82 3.24
N ASP A 38 21.31 -38.83 2.66
CA ASP A 38 21.94 -37.65 2.03
C ASP A 38 21.10 -37.05 0.89
N ALA A 39 20.30 -37.87 0.22
CA ALA A 39 19.37 -37.41 -0.82
C ALA A 39 18.20 -36.57 -0.26
N ASP A 40 17.88 -36.73 1.02
CA ASP A 40 16.69 -36.17 1.67
C ASP A 40 17.06 -35.09 2.71
N GLY A 41 18.19 -34.41 2.55
CA GLY A 41 18.67 -33.41 3.51
C GLY A 41 19.49 -33.97 4.68
N GLY A 42 19.84 -35.26 4.66
CA GLY A 42 20.85 -35.83 5.56
C GLY A 42 22.27 -35.58 5.06
N GLY A 43 23.24 -36.36 5.53
CA GLY A 43 24.63 -36.23 5.09
C GLY A 43 25.28 -34.93 5.58
N THR A 44 26.04 -34.26 4.72
CA THR A 44 26.73 -33.00 5.10
C THR A 44 25.76 -31.82 5.02
N TYR A 45 25.66 -31.06 6.10
CA TYR A 45 24.88 -29.82 6.16
C TYR A 45 25.69 -28.69 6.81
N TYR A 46 25.21 -27.45 6.67
CA TYR A 46 25.92 -26.25 7.10
C TYR A 46 25.08 -25.44 8.07
N ARG A 47 25.71 -24.94 9.14
CA ARG A 47 25.01 -24.20 10.19
C ARG A 47 25.72 -22.90 10.59
N LEU A 48 24.94 -21.83 10.74
CA LEU A 48 25.24 -20.61 11.50
C LEU A 48 24.51 -20.66 12.85
N GLU A 49 24.52 -19.58 13.64
CA GLU A 49 23.86 -19.58 14.96
C GLU A 49 22.34 -19.84 14.85
N ASP A 50 21.72 -19.25 13.83
CA ASP A 50 20.28 -19.08 13.58
C ASP A 50 19.87 -19.50 12.15
N VAL A 51 20.80 -20.11 11.40
CA VAL A 51 20.56 -20.54 10.01
C VAL A 51 21.07 -21.95 9.80
N GLU A 52 20.30 -22.77 9.11
CA GLU A 52 20.70 -24.11 8.69
C GLU A 52 20.45 -24.30 7.19
N LEU A 53 21.44 -24.83 6.47
CA LEU A 53 21.38 -25.11 5.03
C LEU A 53 21.52 -26.61 4.81
N ARG A 54 20.52 -27.20 4.17
CA ARG A 54 20.49 -28.62 3.80
C ARG A 54 20.29 -28.80 2.30
N SER A 55 20.83 -29.90 1.78
CA SER A 55 20.83 -30.21 0.35
C SER A 55 20.02 -31.47 0.07
N PHE A 56 19.19 -31.42 -0.97
CA PHE A 56 18.31 -32.49 -1.43
C PHE A 56 18.67 -32.90 -2.86
N ASP A 57 18.47 -34.16 -3.22
CA ASP A 57 18.76 -34.64 -4.58
C ASP A 57 17.68 -34.23 -5.59
N ASP A 58 16.42 -34.19 -5.16
CA ASP A 58 15.27 -33.89 -6.00
C ASP A 58 15.04 -32.38 -6.17
N LEU A 59 14.23 -31.99 -7.17
CA LEU A 59 13.84 -30.60 -7.39
C LEU A 59 12.95 -30.12 -6.22
N HIS A 60 13.09 -28.85 -5.82
CA HIS A 60 12.35 -28.29 -4.68
C HIS A 60 10.84 -28.50 -4.78
N LEU A 61 10.29 -28.33 -6.00
CA LEU A 61 8.86 -28.44 -6.25
C LEU A 61 8.26 -29.84 -5.99
N GLU A 62 9.10 -30.88 -5.98
CA GLU A 62 8.69 -32.27 -5.76
C GLU A 62 8.89 -32.72 -4.29
N LEU A 63 9.42 -31.85 -3.42
CA LEU A 63 9.66 -32.20 -2.02
C LEU A 63 8.33 -32.29 -1.25
N GLU A 64 8.31 -33.10 -0.20
CA GLU A 64 7.19 -33.18 0.75
C GLU A 64 7.73 -32.96 2.16
N SER A 65 7.17 -31.98 2.87
CA SER A 65 7.54 -31.59 4.24
C SER A 65 9.06 -31.36 4.46
N PRO A 66 9.78 -30.60 3.60
CA PRO A 66 11.23 -30.38 3.75
C PRO A 66 11.65 -29.75 5.09
N ALA A 67 10.77 -29.03 5.78
CA ALA A 67 11.05 -28.50 7.12
C ALA A 67 11.39 -29.61 8.14
N ASP A 68 10.83 -30.81 7.98
CA ASP A 68 11.13 -31.95 8.85
C ASP A 68 12.62 -32.35 8.79
N ALA A 69 13.36 -31.91 7.77
CA ALA A 69 14.79 -32.17 7.63
C ALA A 69 15.66 -31.42 8.60
N PHE A 70 15.21 -30.31 9.15
CA PHE A 70 16.05 -29.43 9.95
C PHE A 70 16.12 -29.89 11.41
N ASP A 71 17.20 -29.54 12.11
CA ASP A 71 17.41 -29.95 13.51
C ASP A 71 16.37 -29.34 14.48
N CYS A 72 15.65 -28.31 14.03
CA CYS A 72 14.66 -27.52 14.74
C CYS A 72 13.40 -27.36 13.87
N ASP A 73 12.30 -26.92 14.48
CA ASP A 73 11.14 -26.44 13.73
C ASP A 73 11.46 -25.02 13.21
N PRO A 74 11.72 -24.82 11.91
CA PRO A 74 12.12 -23.50 11.41
C PRO A 74 10.93 -22.54 11.41
N ASP A 75 11.20 -21.26 11.72
CA ASP A 75 10.19 -20.20 11.63
C ASP A 75 9.98 -19.77 10.16
N LEU A 76 11.01 -19.91 9.33
CA LEU A 76 11.01 -19.55 7.92
C LEU A 76 11.88 -20.52 7.12
N LEU A 77 11.38 -20.98 5.96
CA LEU A 77 12.15 -21.78 5.00
C LEU A 77 12.24 -21.08 3.65
N VAL A 78 13.45 -21.02 3.10
CA VAL A 78 13.71 -20.43 1.79
C VAL A 78 14.25 -21.48 0.84
N PHE A 79 13.57 -21.65 -0.29
CA PHE A 79 14.06 -22.45 -1.40
C PHE A 79 14.93 -21.56 -2.30
N ALA A 80 16.24 -21.82 -2.34
CA ALA A 80 17.12 -21.18 -3.31
C ALA A 80 16.92 -21.89 -4.66
N SER A 81 16.28 -21.23 -5.63
CA SER A 81 15.76 -21.89 -6.84
C SER A 81 16.14 -21.13 -8.10
N ARG A 82 15.94 -21.78 -9.25
CA ARG A 82 15.92 -21.13 -10.55
C ARG A 82 14.51 -20.61 -10.87
N HIS A 83 14.45 -19.44 -11.50
CA HIS A 83 13.30 -19.07 -12.32
C HIS A 83 13.57 -19.47 -13.77
N SER A 84 12.57 -19.98 -14.49
CA SER A 84 12.70 -20.35 -15.92
C SER A 84 11.63 -19.67 -16.77
N GLY A 85 12.05 -18.79 -17.67
CA GLY A 85 11.13 -18.04 -18.53
C GLY A 85 11.82 -17.17 -19.57
N ASP A 86 11.00 -16.52 -20.41
CA ASP A 86 11.46 -15.59 -21.45
C ASP A 86 11.49 -14.12 -20.94
N THR A 87 12.02 -13.90 -19.74
CA THR A 87 12.05 -12.59 -19.05
C THR A 87 13.39 -11.87 -19.12
N GLY A 88 14.47 -12.56 -19.51
CA GLY A 88 15.83 -12.04 -19.37
C GLY A 88 16.32 -12.10 -17.93
N PRO A 89 17.30 -11.27 -17.53
CA PRO A 89 17.85 -11.30 -16.18
C PRO A 89 16.84 -10.81 -15.14
N LEU A 90 16.47 -11.70 -14.21
CA LEU A 90 15.39 -11.46 -13.26
C LEU A 90 15.69 -12.13 -11.92
N LEU A 91 15.48 -11.41 -10.82
CA LEU A 91 15.42 -11.98 -9.47
C LEU A 91 13.97 -11.93 -8.99
N THR A 92 13.43 -13.08 -8.57
CA THR A 92 12.03 -13.20 -8.16
C THR A 92 11.86 -13.92 -6.85
N GLY A 93 10.71 -13.71 -6.22
CA GLY A 93 10.24 -14.57 -5.16
C GLY A 93 8.72 -14.71 -5.16
N HIS A 94 8.27 -15.84 -4.62
CA HIS A 94 6.85 -16.21 -4.56
C HIS A 94 6.60 -17.30 -3.53
N PHE A 95 5.32 -17.61 -3.35
CA PHE A 95 4.84 -18.71 -2.52
C PHE A 95 4.35 -19.87 -3.39
N THR A 96 4.43 -21.08 -2.87
CA THR A 96 3.98 -22.28 -3.56
C THR A 96 2.53 -22.63 -3.24
N GLY A 97 1.85 -23.23 -4.21
CA GLY A 97 0.45 -23.52 -4.12
C GLY A 97 -0.21 -23.74 -5.48
N ASN A 98 -1.27 -24.54 -5.48
CA ASN A 98 -2.08 -24.84 -6.65
C ASN A 98 -3.54 -24.50 -6.34
N PHE A 99 -4.06 -23.40 -6.89
CA PHE A 99 -5.49 -23.09 -6.82
C PHE A 99 -6.35 -24.04 -7.68
N GLY A 100 -5.74 -24.66 -8.68
CA GLY A 100 -6.33 -25.69 -9.54
C GLY A 100 -5.57 -27.01 -9.43
N PRO A 101 -5.48 -27.80 -10.52
CA PRO A 101 -4.69 -29.02 -10.57
C PRO A 101 -3.19 -28.78 -10.36
N ALA A 102 -2.54 -29.68 -9.63
CA ALA A 102 -1.10 -29.72 -9.39
C ALA A 102 -0.36 -30.43 -10.54
N GLU A 103 0.06 -29.66 -11.55
CA GLU A 103 0.84 -30.21 -12.67
C GLU A 103 2.35 -30.27 -12.39
N PHE A 104 2.82 -29.49 -11.42
CA PHE A 104 4.24 -29.30 -11.10
C PHE A 104 4.47 -29.40 -9.58
N GLY A 105 4.17 -30.57 -9.01
CA GLY A 105 4.35 -30.85 -7.59
C GLY A 105 3.26 -30.30 -6.66
N GLY A 106 3.21 -30.84 -5.45
CA GLY A 106 2.19 -30.53 -4.45
C GLY A 106 0.82 -31.18 -4.74
N GLU A 107 -0.20 -30.74 -4.02
CA GLU A 107 -1.58 -31.25 -4.12
C GLU A 107 -2.50 -30.28 -4.88
N ASP A 108 -3.55 -30.84 -5.51
CA ASP A 108 -4.62 -30.06 -6.14
C ASP A 108 -5.35 -29.21 -5.09
N HIS A 109 -5.64 -27.95 -5.41
CA HIS A 109 -6.40 -27.05 -4.53
C HIS A 109 -5.80 -26.89 -3.12
N ALA A 110 -4.46 -26.82 -3.02
CA ALA A 110 -3.74 -26.64 -1.76
C ALA A 110 -2.67 -25.56 -1.91
N VAL A 111 -2.39 -24.83 -0.84
CA VAL A 111 -1.38 -23.77 -0.80
C VAL A 111 -0.47 -23.96 0.42
N ALA A 112 0.83 -23.67 0.27
CA ALA A 112 1.77 -23.73 1.39
C ALA A 112 1.58 -22.53 2.32
N THR A 113 2.04 -22.62 3.58
CA THR A 113 2.05 -21.44 4.46
C THR A 113 2.98 -20.36 3.88
N ALA A 114 2.44 -19.18 3.58
CA ALA A 114 3.18 -18.08 2.98
C ALA A 114 4.01 -17.32 4.03
N ALA A 115 4.97 -16.55 3.54
CA ALA A 115 5.77 -15.62 4.35
C ALA A 115 5.76 -14.19 3.75
N PRO A 116 4.62 -13.48 3.81
CA PRO A 116 4.42 -12.18 3.15
C PRO A 116 5.42 -11.09 3.55
N ASN A 117 5.78 -11.04 4.84
CA ASN A 117 6.75 -10.06 5.33
C ASN A 117 8.17 -10.42 4.90
N ALA A 118 8.53 -11.72 4.93
CA ALA A 118 9.82 -12.18 4.44
C ALA A 118 10.00 -11.92 2.93
N LEU A 119 8.96 -12.12 2.11
CA LEU A 119 9.00 -11.76 0.69
C LEU A 119 9.23 -10.25 0.49
N THR A 120 8.61 -9.41 1.32
CA THR A 120 8.85 -7.95 1.27
C THR A 120 10.34 -7.63 1.50
N THR A 121 10.94 -8.21 2.55
CA THR A 121 12.37 -8.03 2.86
C THR A 121 13.28 -8.62 1.78
N LEU A 122 12.90 -9.76 1.17
CA LEU A 122 13.64 -10.34 0.06
C LEU A 122 13.69 -9.39 -1.15
N LEU A 123 12.55 -8.77 -1.52
CA LEU A 123 12.49 -7.82 -2.63
C LEU A 123 13.33 -6.57 -2.37
N GLU A 124 13.31 -6.04 -1.13
CA GLU A 124 14.17 -4.93 -0.73
C GLU A 124 15.66 -5.30 -0.83
N ALA A 125 16.03 -6.52 -0.40
CA ALA A 125 17.39 -7.01 -0.49
C ALA A 125 17.82 -7.28 -1.95
N PHE A 126 16.91 -7.75 -2.81
CA PHE A 126 17.16 -7.84 -4.24
C PHE A 126 17.40 -6.46 -4.86
N ASP A 127 16.62 -5.43 -4.52
CA ASP A 127 16.87 -4.07 -5.02
C ASP A 127 18.25 -3.54 -4.60
N GLU A 128 18.76 -3.94 -3.42
CA GLU A 128 20.09 -3.56 -2.94
C GLU A 128 21.21 -4.31 -3.66
N TYR A 129 21.04 -5.62 -3.90
CA TYR A 129 22.13 -6.49 -4.35
C TYR A 129 22.07 -6.87 -5.83
N ALA A 130 20.95 -6.68 -6.51
CA ALA A 130 20.79 -7.03 -7.91
C ALA A 130 21.86 -6.34 -8.77
N PRO A 131 22.56 -7.08 -9.64
CA PRO A 131 23.51 -6.48 -10.55
C PRO A 131 22.81 -5.66 -11.64
N GLU A 132 23.56 -4.72 -12.24
CA GLU A 132 23.03 -3.88 -13.32
C GLU A 132 22.44 -4.74 -14.46
N GLY A 133 21.19 -4.48 -14.81
CA GLY A 133 20.47 -5.17 -15.88
C GLY A 133 19.56 -6.32 -15.43
N TYR A 134 19.55 -6.66 -14.13
CA TYR A 134 18.51 -7.51 -13.55
C TYR A 134 17.31 -6.68 -13.13
N ASP A 135 16.14 -7.14 -13.53
CA ASP A 135 14.88 -6.70 -12.94
C ASP A 135 14.62 -7.47 -11.63
N VAL A 136 13.79 -6.90 -10.77
CA VAL A 136 13.37 -7.49 -9.49
C VAL A 136 11.84 -7.48 -9.45
N GLY A 137 11.23 -8.62 -9.14
CA GLY A 137 9.78 -8.72 -9.07
C GLY A 137 9.31 -9.87 -8.19
N MET A 138 8.00 -10.01 -8.08
CA MET A 138 7.36 -11.16 -7.44
C MET A 138 6.50 -11.91 -8.45
N GLU A 139 6.26 -13.19 -8.18
CA GLU A 139 5.40 -14.04 -9.00
C GLU A 139 4.12 -14.41 -8.28
N CYS A 140 3.11 -14.82 -9.05
CA CYS A 140 1.89 -15.39 -8.51
C CYS A 140 2.18 -16.72 -7.79
N THR A 141 1.25 -17.17 -6.95
CA THR A 141 1.34 -18.49 -6.33
C THR A 141 1.18 -19.58 -7.37
N HIS A 142 2.16 -20.49 -7.43
CA HIS A 142 2.16 -21.60 -8.36
C HIS A 142 3.10 -22.72 -7.92
N HIS A 143 2.87 -23.92 -8.48
CA HIS A 143 3.63 -25.16 -8.31
C HIS A 143 3.79 -25.63 -6.84
N GLY A 144 4.35 -26.83 -6.67
CA GLY A 144 4.65 -27.40 -5.37
C GLY A 144 5.95 -26.88 -4.75
N PRO A 145 6.25 -27.24 -3.51
CA PRO A 145 5.45 -28.12 -2.66
C PRO A 145 4.32 -27.35 -1.98
N THR A 146 3.20 -28.03 -1.69
CA THR A 146 2.08 -27.45 -0.92
C THR A 146 2.19 -27.77 0.57
N ASP A 147 2.89 -28.84 0.93
CA ASP A 147 3.19 -29.19 2.32
C ASP A 147 4.68 -28.95 2.60
N VAL A 148 4.98 -27.82 3.24
CA VAL A 148 6.36 -27.42 3.57
C VAL A 148 6.73 -27.72 5.02
N GLY A 149 5.75 -27.63 5.93
CA GLY A 149 5.91 -27.77 7.38
C GLY A 149 6.14 -26.45 8.14
N CYS A 150 6.40 -25.34 7.45
CA CYS A 150 6.56 -24.00 8.03
C CYS A 150 6.26 -22.91 6.98
N PRO A 151 6.16 -21.62 7.39
CA PRO A 151 6.15 -20.49 6.45
C PRO A 151 7.33 -20.55 5.49
N SER A 152 7.09 -20.33 4.20
CA SER A 152 8.14 -20.48 3.20
C SER A 152 7.98 -19.60 1.98
N LEU A 153 9.06 -19.46 1.22
CA LEU A 153 9.09 -18.77 -0.06
C LEU A 153 10.22 -19.29 -0.97
N PHE A 154 10.07 -19.08 -2.26
CA PHE A 154 11.12 -19.28 -3.25
C PHE A 154 11.89 -17.98 -3.46
N ALA A 155 13.21 -18.06 -3.52
CA ALA A 155 14.11 -16.97 -3.87
C ALA A 155 14.89 -17.39 -5.12
N GLU A 156 14.61 -16.73 -6.23
CA GLU A 156 14.93 -17.28 -7.54
C GLU A 156 15.92 -16.44 -8.36
N LEU A 157 16.78 -17.15 -9.08
CA LEU A 157 17.67 -16.60 -10.10
C LEU A 157 17.17 -16.98 -11.49
N GLY A 158 16.83 -15.99 -12.31
CA GLY A 158 16.26 -16.19 -13.63
C GLY A 158 16.95 -15.44 -14.76
N SER A 159 16.71 -15.82 -16.02
CA SER A 159 15.62 -16.73 -16.42
C SER A 159 16.05 -17.91 -17.30
N ASP A 160 17.33 -17.97 -17.67
CA ASP A 160 17.90 -19.01 -18.51
C ASP A 160 19.36 -19.39 -18.12
N ASP A 161 19.97 -20.26 -18.93
CA ASP A 161 21.36 -20.72 -18.79
C ASP A 161 22.38 -19.61 -18.50
N GLU A 162 22.23 -18.44 -19.12
CA GLU A 162 23.18 -17.35 -18.93
C GLU A 162 23.12 -16.77 -17.52
N GLN A 163 21.91 -16.65 -16.95
CA GLN A 163 21.75 -16.13 -15.59
C GLN A 163 21.95 -17.18 -14.52
N TRP A 164 21.54 -18.43 -14.75
CA TRP A 164 21.79 -19.52 -13.79
C TRP A 164 23.29 -19.75 -13.55
N ASP A 165 24.13 -19.49 -14.57
CA ASP A 165 25.59 -19.56 -14.48
C ASP A 165 26.26 -18.21 -14.09
N ASP A 166 25.50 -17.12 -13.89
CA ASP A 166 26.04 -15.80 -13.54
C ASP A 166 26.44 -15.74 -12.05
N PRO A 167 27.74 -15.61 -11.74
CA PRO A 167 28.19 -15.57 -10.35
C PRO A 167 27.72 -14.32 -9.61
N THR A 168 27.44 -13.22 -10.31
CA THR A 168 27.01 -11.97 -9.67
C THR A 168 25.54 -12.05 -9.28
N GLY A 169 24.69 -12.57 -10.18
CA GLY A 169 23.29 -12.87 -9.87
C GLY A 169 23.16 -13.89 -8.73
N ALA A 170 23.93 -14.98 -8.76
CA ALA A 170 23.91 -15.98 -7.71
C ALA A 170 24.40 -15.45 -6.35
N GLU A 171 25.43 -14.59 -6.33
CA GLU A 171 25.87 -13.89 -5.11
C GLU A 171 24.79 -12.92 -4.60
N ALA A 172 24.09 -12.22 -5.49
CA ALA A 172 23.00 -11.31 -5.10
C ALA A 172 21.85 -12.06 -4.41
N VAL A 173 21.42 -13.20 -4.96
CA VAL A 173 20.39 -14.04 -4.33
C VAL A 173 20.88 -14.59 -2.99
N ALA A 174 22.12 -15.06 -2.91
CA ALA A 174 22.70 -15.55 -1.66
C ALA A 174 22.73 -14.48 -0.56
N ARG A 175 23.08 -13.23 -0.89
CA ARG A 175 23.04 -12.11 0.06
C ARG A 175 21.61 -11.81 0.50
N ALA A 176 20.67 -11.76 -0.43
CA ALA A 176 19.28 -11.49 -0.12
C ALA A 176 18.66 -12.54 0.81
N ILE A 177 18.98 -13.83 0.61
CA ILE A 177 18.55 -14.90 1.52
C ILE A 177 19.10 -14.69 2.94
N LEU A 178 20.35 -14.22 3.10
CA LEU A 178 20.94 -13.97 4.43
C LEU A 178 20.32 -12.75 5.15
N GLU A 179 19.70 -11.81 4.43
CA GLU A 179 18.95 -10.70 5.03
C GLU A 179 17.61 -11.15 5.64
N LEU A 180 17.17 -12.40 5.39
CA LEU A 180 15.97 -12.98 6.00
C LEU A 180 16.21 -13.52 7.42
N ARG A 181 17.42 -13.40 7.95
CA ARG A 181 17.74 -13.75 9.34
C ARG A 181 17.00 -12.83 10.30
N ASP A 182 16.44 -13.40 11.37
CA ASP A 182 15.63 -12.67 12.36
C ASP A 182 14.40 -11.93 11.77
N VAL A 183 13.95 -12.30 10.56
CA VAL A 183 12.73 -11.76 9.95
C VAL A 183 11.54 -12.64 10.32
N GLU A 184 10.50 -12.02 10.87
CA GLU A 184 9.21 -12.70 11.09
C GLU A 184 8.52 -12.95 9.73
N PRO A 185 7.92 -14.14 9.50
CA PRO A 185 7.29 -14.48 8.21
C PRO A 185 6.12 -13.57 7.83
N THR A 186 5.38 -13.10 8.83
CA THR A 186 4.14 -12.31 8.69
C THR A 186 4.29 -10.96 9.40
N ARG A 187 3.36 -10.04 9.16
CA ARG A 187 3.30 -8.72 9.84
C ARG A 187 1.87 -8.39 10.25
N GLU A 188 1.57 -7.15 10.62
CA GLU A 188 0.19 -6.80 10.99
C GLU A 188 -0.71 -6.65 9.76
N LYS A 189 -0.19 -6.11 8.65
CA LYS A 189 -0.97 -5.79 7.45
C LYS A 189 -0.62 -6.73 6.30
N GLN A 190 -1.57 -7.61 5.95
CA GLN A 190 -1.46 -8.54 4.84
C GLN A 190 -2.73 -8.55 3.98
N VAL A 191 -2.55 -8.79 2.69
CA VAL A 191 -3.64 -8.93 1.71
C VAL A 191 -3.40 -10.17 0.85
N VAL A 192 -4.49 -10.87 0.51
CA VAL A 192 -4.48 -11.91 -0.53
C VAL A 192 -4.82 -11.27 -1.88
N GLY A 193 -4.07 -11.65 -2.91
CA GLY A 193 -4.28 -11.20 -4.27
C GLY A 193 -5.08 -12.20 -5.11
N PHE A 194 -5.96 -11.68 -5.95
CA PHE A 194 -6.67 -12.48 -6.95
C PHE A 194 -6.66 -11.78 -8.32
N GLY A 195 -6.38 -12.52 -9.38
CA GLY A 195 -6.26 -12.02 -10.75
C GLY A 195 -4.85 -11.51 -11.11
N GLY A 196 -4.77 -10.78 -12.21
CA GLY A 196 -3.50 -10.34 -12.78
C GLY A 196 -2.73 -11.45 -13.51
N ASN A 197 -1.56 -11.11 -14.04
CA ASN A 197 -0.69 -12.05 -14.75
C ASN A 197 0.30 -12.75 -13.79
N HIS A 198 1.15 -13.60 -14.34
CA HIS A 198 2.15 -14.36 -13.58
C HIS A 198 3.14 -13.49 -12.77
N TYR A 199 3.50 -12.29 -13.24
CA TYR A 199 4.44 -11.39 -12.56
C TYR A 199 3.76 -10.31 -11.71
N THR A 200 2.42 -10.34 -11.59
CA THR A 200 1.67 -9.64 -10.54
C THR A 200 2.02 -8.15 -10.28
N PRO A 201 2.22 -7.28 -11.30
CA PRO A 201 2.78 -5.94 -11.11
C PRO A 201 1.91 -5.00 -10.24
N ARG A 202 0.61 -5.26 -10.15
CA ARG A 202 -0.29 -4.53 -9.26
C ARG A 202 -0.02 -4.86 -7.80
N PHE A 203 0.25 -6.12 -7.49
CA PHE A 203 0.53 -6.59 -6.14
C PHE A 203 1.96 -6.22 -5.71
N GLU A 204 2.92 -6.29 -6.63
CA GLU A 204 4.27 -5.75 -6.40
C GLU A 204 4.21 -4.27 -6.02
N ARG A 205 3.39 -3.47 -6.72
CA ARG A 205 3.19 -2.06 -6.38
C ARG A 205 2.59 -1.86 -4.99
N VAL A 206 1.70 -2.74 -4.54
CA VAL A 206 1.16 -2.71 -3.16
C VAL A 206 2.29 -2.94 -2.15
N VAL A 207 3.13 -3.96 -2.36
CA VAL A 207 4.28 -4.25 -1.49
C VAL A 207 5.26 -3.07 -1.43
N ARG A 208 5.54 -2.43 -2.57
CA ARG A 208 6.54 -1.36 -2.69
C ARG A 208 6.05 0.01 -2.22
N GLU A 209 4.76 0.31 -2.37
CA GLU A 209 4.23 1.67 -2.17
C GLU A 209 3.31 1.80 -0.96
N THR A 210 3.09 0.72 -0.20
CA THR A 210 2.22 0.69 0.98
C THR A 210 2.84 -0.15 2.10
N PRO A 211 2.38 -0.01 3.37
CA PRO A 211 2.84 -0.87 4.46
C PRO A 211 2.21 -2.28 4.44
N TRP A 212 1.42 -2.62 3.43
CA TRP A 212 0.78 -3.93 3.30
C TRP A 212 1.73 -4.94 2.68
N ALA A 213 1.86 -6.12 3.29
CA ALA A 213 2.51 -7.26 2.62
C ALA A 213 1.46 -8.00 1.79
N VAL A 214 1.90 -8.66 0.72
CA VAL A 214 1.03 -9.49 -0.12
C VAL A 214 1.38 -10.95 0.13
N GLY A 215 0.37 -11.75 0.49
CA GLY A 215 0.50 -13.19 0.62
C GLY A 215 0.26 -13.90 -0.71
N HIS A 216 -0.55 -14.96 -0.69
CA HIS A 216 -0.88 -15.68 -1.91
C HIS A 216 -1.51 -14.77 -2.97
N VAL A 217 -1.15 -15.04 -4.23
CA VAL A 217 -1.76 -14.39 -5.39
C VAL A 217 -2.24 -15.46 -6.37
N ALA A 218 -3.55 -15.64 -6.47
CA ALA A 218 -4.15 -16.51 -7.48
C ALA A 218 -4.28 -15.73 -8.79
N SER A 219 -3.38 -15.94 -9.74
CA SER A 219 -3.41 -15.27 -11.05
C SER A 219 -4.67 -15.62 -11.88
N GLU A 220 -4.89 -14.89 -12.99
CA GLU A 220 -6.00 -15.14 -13.91
C GLU A 220 -6.06 -16.60 -14.39
N TRP A 221 -4.93 -17.19 -14.79
CA TRP A 221 -4.89 -18.58 -15.23
C TRP A 221 -5.13 -19.57 -14.08
N ALA A 222 -4.70 -19.24 -12.86
CA ALA A 222 -4.92 -20.07 -11.69
C ALA A 222 -6.41 -20.07 -11.30
N LEU A 223 -7.07 -18.92 -11.39
CA LEU A 223 -8.51 -18.78 -11.19
C LEU A 223 -9.31 -19.53 -12.27
N GLU A 224 -8.90 -19.44 -13.53
CA GLU A 224 -9.51 -20.22 -14.61
C GLU A 224 -9.36 -21.72 -14.39
N ALA A 225 -8.19 -22.18 -13.94
CA ALA A 225 -7.90 -23.58 -13.65
C ALA A 225 -8.65 -24.10 -12.41
N MET A 226 -8.82 -23.27 -11.38
CA MET A 226 -9.64 -23.58 -10.20
C MET A 226 -11.10 -23.83 -10.58
N GLY A 227 -11.63 -23.07 -11.54
CA GLY A 227 -13.03 -23.17 -11.95
C GLY A 227 -13.95 -22.32 -11.08
N HIS A 228 -15.17 -22.81 -10.81
CA HIS A 228 -16.19 -21.99 -10.14
C HIS A 228 -15.86 -21.79 -8.64
N PRO A 229 -15.70 -20.53 -8.14
CA PRO A 229 -15.29 -20.26 -6.75
C PRO A 229 -16.12 -20.99 -5.68
N ASP A 230 -17.45 -21.05 -5.82
CA ASP A 230 -18.32 -21.78 -4.89
C ASP A 230 -17.99 -23.27 -4.68
N ALA A 231 -17.35 -23.91 -5.67
CA ALA A 231 -16.96 -25.32 -5.58
C ALA A 231 -15.61 -25.51 -4.86
N HIS A 232 -14.87 -24.43 -4.63
CA HIS A 232 -13.50 -24.41 -4.14
C HIS A 232 -13.32 -23.38 -3.01
N ARG A 233 -14.32 -23.29 -2.12
CA ARG A 233 -14.28 -22.37 -0.97
C ARG A 233 -13.11 -22.67 -0.03
N ASP A 234 -12.80 -23.95 0.17
CA ASP A 234 -11.72 -24.41 1.06
C ASP A 234 -10.37 -23.80 0.67
N VAL A 235 -9.93 -23.91 -0.59
CA VAL A 235 -8.64 -23.32 -1.04
C VAL A 235 -8.64 -21.79 -1.01
N LEU A 236 -9.81 -21.16 -1.13
CA LEU A 236 -9.91 -19.71 -0.94
C LEU A 236 -9.68 -19.36 0.53
N GLU A 237 -10.34 -20.04 1.48
CA GLU A 237 -10.12 -19.86 2.93
C GLU A 237 -8.66 -20.15 3.32
N ASP A 238 -8.10 -21.25 2.81
CA ASP A 238 -6.70 -21.63 3.04
C ASP A 238 -5.74 -20.54 2.57
N ALA A 239 -6.02 -19.87 1.44
CA ALA A 239 -5.18 -18.77 0.97
C ALA A 239 -5.14 -17.57 1.94
N PHE A 240 -6.22 -17.28 2.67
CA PHE A 240 -6.22 -16.24 3.71
C PHE A 240 -5.52 -16.71 4.98
N GLU A 241 -5.80 -17.93 5.43
CA GLU A 241 -5.17 -18.48 6.64
C GLU A 241 -3.64 -18.60 6.45
N ALA A 242 -3.21 -19.19 5.33
CA ALA A 242 -1.80 -19.33 4.97
C ALA A 242 -1.09 -17.99 4.76
N SER A 243 -1.82 -16.93 4.42
CA SER A 243 -1.28 -15.57 4.26
C SER A 243 -1.38 -14.70 5.51
N ALA A 244 -2.00 -15.19 6.59
CA ALA A 244 -2.36 -14.40 7.77
C ALA A 244 -3.09 -13.08 7.41
N ALA A 245 -4.03 -13.16 6.46
CA ALA A 245 -4.71 -12.00 5.89
C ALA A 245 -6.22 -12.00 6.18
N GLU A 246 -6.81 -10.82 6.28
CA GLU A 246 -8.26 -10.62 6.50
C GLU A 246 -8.94 -9.88 5.34
N VAL A 247 -8.15 -9.34 4.41
CA VAL A 247 -8.60 -8.54 3.27
C VAL A 247 -8.06 -9.10 1.96
N ALA A 248 -8.80 -8.85 0.88
CA ALA A 248 -8.42 -9.25 -0.47
C ALA A 248 -8.41 -8.07 -1.45
N LEU A 249 -7.48 -8.13 -2.40
CA LEU A 249 -7.42 -7.22 -3.55
C LEU A 249 -7.62 -8.02 -4.84
N ILE A 250 -8.60 -7.61 -5.64
CA ILE A 250 -8.90 -8.24 -6.94
C ILE A 250 -8.37 -7.38 -8.09
N ASP A 251 -7.61 -8.02 -8.98
CA ASP A 251 -7.14 -7.47 -10.24
C ASP A 251 -7.89 -8.06 -11.44
N GLY A 252 -8.82 -7.26 -11.98
CA GLY A 252 -9.75 -7.67 -13.03
C GLY A 252 -11.20 -7.67 -12.54
N ASP A 253 -12.10 -8.19 -13.38
CA ASP A 253 -13.55 -8.25 -13.12
C ASP A 253 -13.96 -9.70 -12.82
N TRP A 254 -14.08 -10.01 -11.52
CA TRP A 254 -14.40 -11.36 -11.02
C TRP A 254 -15.60 -11.35 -10.05
N PRO A 255 -16.82 -11.00 -10.53
CA PRO A 255 -17.95 -10.72 -9.64
C PRO A 255 -18.40 -11.94 -8.82
N VAL A 256 -18.28 -13.16 -9.37
CA VAL A 256 -18.61 -14.39 -8.65
C VAL A 256 -17.59 -14.69 -7.56
N LEU A 257 -16.31 -14.43 -7.82
CA LEU A 257 -15.25 -14.57 -6.80
C LEU A 257 -15.47 -13.54 -5.69
N GLU A 258 -15.71 -12.28 -6.05
CA GLU A 258 -15.99 -11.21 -5.10
C GLU A 258 -17.18 -11.56 -4.19
N GLU A 259 -18.31 -12.01 -4.75
CA GLU A 259 -19.46 -12.48 -3.97
C GLU A 259 -19.10 -13.65 -3.04
N THR A 260 -18.33 -14.61 -3.54
CA THR A 260 -17.89 -15.78 -2.76
C THR A 260 -17.01 -15.36 -1.57
N LEU A 261 -16.06 -14.44 -1.79
CA LEU A 261 -15.17 -13.93 -0.74
C LEU A 261 -15.94 -13.17 0.35
N VAL A 262 -16.90 -12.34 -0.05
CA VAL A 262 -17.78 -11.62 0.89
C VAL A 262 -18.65 -12.59 1.69
N ASP A 263 -19.19 -13.63 1.05
CA ASP A 263 -19.97 -14.69 1.71
C ASP A 263 -19.14 -15.49 2.73
N LEU A 264 -17.84 -15.66 2.47
CA LEU A 264 -16.88 -16.27 3.41
C LEU A 264 -16.51 -15.33 4.57
N GLY A 265 -16.89 -14.05 4.49
CA GLY A 265 -16.64 -13.05 5.53
C GLY A 265 -15.35 -12.24 5.32
N TYR A 266 -14.69 -12.40 4.18
CA TYR A 266 -13.50 -11.60 3.84
C TYR A 266 -13.89 -10.26 3.23
N ARG A 267 -13.11 -9.23 3.55
CA ARG A 267 -13.31 -7.89 3.03
C ARG A 267 -12.54 -7.69 1.73
N VAL A 268 -13.25 -7.47 0.63
CA VAL A 268 -12.63 -7.07 -0.65
C VAL A 268 -12.40 -5.56 -0.64
N VAL A 269 -11.17 -5.14 -0.96
CA VAL A 269 -10.73 -3.74 -0.90
C VAL A 269 -10.11 -3.30 -2.23
N SER A 270 -10.14 -1.99 -2.48
CA SER A 270 -9.46 -1.39 -3.62
C SER A 270 -7.98 -1.11 -3.32
N GLU A 271 -7.18 -0.87 -4.36
CA GLU A 271 -5.79 -0.42 -4.16
C GLU A 271 -5.75 0.98 -3.53
N THR A 272 -6.72 1.84 -3.84
CA THR A 272 -6.90 3.13 -3.18
C THR A 272 -7.14 2.94 -1.69
N TRP A 273 -7.96 1.97 -1.30
CA TRP A 273 -8.19 1.65 0.11
C TRP A 273 -6.89 1.28 0.84
N LEU A 274 -6.08 0.38 0.27
CA LEU A 274 -4.80 -0.03 0.89
C LEU A 274 -3.85 1.16 1.08
N ARG A 275 -3.74 2.05 0.08
CA ARG A 275 -2.90 3.25 0.14
C ARG A 275 -3.37 4.25 1.18
N GLU A 276 -4.67 4.52 1.23
CA GLU A 276 -5.25 5.52 2.13
C GLU A 276 -5.28 5.04 3.58
N VAL A 277 -5.58 3.76 3.80
CA VAL A 277 -5.54 3.14 5.13
C VAL A 277 -4.10 3.13 5.66
N GLY A 278 -3.13 2.73 4.82
CA GLY A 278 -1.74 2.61 5.25
C GLY A 278 -1.62 1.62 6.40
N ASP A 279 -0.95 2.04 7.48
CA ASP A 279 -0.65 1.25 8.68
C ASP A 279 -1.72 1.41 9.79
N ARG A 280 -2.82 2.11 9.50
CA ARG A 280 -3.84 2.41 10.52
C ARG A 280 -4.49 1.15 11.08
N PRO A 281 -4.88 1.13 12.37
CA PRO A 281 -5.64 0.02 12.95
C PRO A 281 -6.98 -0.16 12.24
N LEU A 282 -7.32 -1.40 11.87
CA LEU A 282 -8.54 -1.69 11.10
C LEU A 282 -9.82 -1.34 11.87
N GLU A 283 -9.80 -1.47 13.19
CA GLU A 283 -10.92 -1.04 14.05
C GLU A 283 -11.24 0.47 13.90
N VAL A 284 -10.21 1.29 13.70
CA VAL A 284 -10.38 2.74 13.48
C VAL A 284 -10.91 3.01 12.06
N VAL A 285 -10.41 2.26 11.08
CA VAL A 285 -10.91 2.32 9.69
C VAL A 285 -12.40 2.00 9.64
N ASP A 286 -12.82 0.89 10.27
CA ASP A 286 -14.23 0.49 10.35
C ASP A 286 -15.08 1.52 11.10
N ALA A 287 -14.55 2.10 12.19
CA ALA A 287 -15.23 3.16 12.94
C ALA A 287 -15.41 4.45 12.11
N VAL A 288 -14.43 4.79 11.28
CA VAL A 288 -14.53 5.92 10.33
C VAL A 288 -15.53 5.58 9.24
N GLU A 289 -15.41 4.43 8.58
CA GLU A 289 -16.25 4.11 7.43
C GLU A 289 -17.72 3.94 7.79
N SER A 290 -18.01 3.37 8.97
CA SER A 290 -19.37 3.26 9.49
C SER A 290 -20.05 4.60 9.80
N LYS A 291 -19.28 5.67 10.06
CA LYS A 291 -19.81 6.98 10.46
C LYS A 291 -19.71 8.03 9.37
N LEU A 292 -18.65 7.99 8.55
CA LEU A 292 -18.31 9.02 7.59
C LEU A 292 -18.60 8.60 6.14
N GLY A 293 -18.37 7.33 5.78
CA GLY A 293 -18.49 6.77 4.43
C GLY A 293 -17.27 5.92 4.07
N SER A 294 -17.29 5.18 2.95
CA SER A 294 -16.15 4.33 2.58
C SER A 294 -14.99 5.13 1.99
N VAL A 295 -13.77 4.58 2.03
CA VAL A 295 -12.61 5.19 1.33
C VAL A 295 -12.88 5.33 -0.18
N ASP A 296 -13.58 4.35 -0.76
CA ASP A 296 -13.95 4.34 -2.18
C ASP A 296 -14.97 5.44 -2.52
N ASP A 297 -15.79 5.87 -1.55
CA ASP A 297 -16.69 7.02 -1.68
C ASP A 297 -15.96 8.38 -1.53
N GLY A 298 -14.65 8.38 -1.31
CA GLY A 298 -13.85 9.59 -1.15
C GLY A 298 -13.50 9.96 0.29
N ILE A 299 -13.57 9.03 1.24
CA ILE A 299 -13.02 9.29 2.58
C ILE A 299 -11.49 9.21 2.55
N ARG A 300 -10.84 10.18 3.21
CA ARG A 300 -9.38 10.29 3.32
C ARG A 300 -9.00 10.40 4.78
N PHE A 301 -7.87 9.81 5.16
CA PHE A 301 -7.41 9.87 6.54
C PHE A 301 -6.54 11.10 6.79
N GLY A 302 -6.72 11.70 7.96
CA GLY A 302 -5.87 12.77 8.47
C GLY A 302 -4.73 12.22 9.33
N GLU A 303 -4.09 13.12 10.08
CA GLU A 303 -2.90 12.87 10.90
C GLU A 303 -3.23 12.56 12.36
N ARG A 304 -4.48 12.80 12.81
CA ARG A 304 -4.86 12.51 14.19
C ARG A 304 -5.18 11.03 14.35
N GLU A 305 -4.68 10.45 15.44
CA GLU A 305 -5.01 9.09 15.86
C GLU A 305 -6.09 9.12 16.94
N ALA A 306 -7.01 8.15 16.91
CA ALA A 306 -8.01 7.97 17.96
C ALA A 306 -8.52 6.53 18.00
N ALA A 307 -8.75 6.01 19.20
CA ALA A 307 -9.41 4.70 19.38
C ALA A 307 -10.93 4.77 19.11
N ALA A 308 -11.52 5.95 19.18
CA ALA A 308 -12.93 6.19 18.86
C ALA A 308 -13.07 7.53 18.16
N VAL A 309 -13.90 7.58 17.12
CA VAL A 309 -14.12 8.79 16.32
C VAL A 309 -15.53 9.33 16.49
N GLY A 310 -15.68 10.65 16.40
CA GLY A 310 -16.95 11.35 16.27
C GLY A 310 -16.97 12.20 15.00
N VAL A 311 -18.16 12.44 14.43
CA VAL A 311 -18.30 13.19 13.16
C VAL A 311 -18.82 14.60 13.42
N LEU A 312 -18.22 15.57 12.74
CA LEU A 312 -18.60 16.98 12.77
C LEU A 312 -18.77 17.51 11.35
N GLU A 313 -19.50 18.63 11.24
CA GLU A 313 -19.58 19.41 10.01
C GLU A 313 -18.79 20.72 10.16
N LEU A 314 -17.91 20.94 9.18
CA LEU A 314 -17.24 22.20 8.91
C LEU A 314 -18.19 23.16 8.19
N PRO A 315 -17.97 24.48 8.30
CA PRO A 315 -18.71 25.47 7.53
C PRO A 315 -18.41 25.33 6.03
N ALA A 316 -19.33 24.71 5.27
CA ALA A 316 -19.12 24.38 3.86
C ALA A 316 -18.70 25.58 3.00
N ASP A 317 -19.39 26.73 3.14
CA ASP A 317 -19.07 27.94 2.37
C ASP A 317 -17.67 28.51 2.70
N LEU A 318 -17.20 28.35 3.94
CA LEU A 318 -15.85 28.76 4.34
C LEU A 318 -14.80 27.85 3.69
N VAL A 319 -15.02 26.53 3.76
CA VAL A 319 -14.14 25.53 3.14
C VAL A 319 -14.09 25.76 1.64
N ASP A 320 -15.23 25.93 0.98
CA ASP A 320 -15.32 26.20 -0.46
C ASP A 320 -14.60 27.48 -0.87
N THR A 321 -14.74 28.54 -0.07
CA THR A 321 -14.06 29.81 -0.33
C THR A 321 -12.55 29.66 -0.18
N ALA A 322 -12.09 28.99 0.88
CA ALA A 322 -10.67 28.74 1.13
C ALA A 322 -10.05 27.82 0.06
N GLU A 323 -10.76 26.78 -0.39
CA GLU A 323 -10.38 25.90 -1.49
C GLU A 323 -10.18 26.67 -2.81
N GLY A 324 -10.94 27.74 -3.02
CA GLY A 324 -10.75 28.65 -4.16
C GLY A 324 -9.48 29.51 -4.08
N ILE A 325 -8.84 29.58 -2.91
CA ILE A 325 -7.60 30.32 -2.67
C ILE A 325 -6.39 29.37 -2.81
N ASP A 326 -6.36 28.31 -2.01
CA ASP A 326 -5.27 27.34 -1.96
C ASP A 326 -5.81 25.95 -1.51
N PRO A 327 -6.17 25.06 -2.45
CA PRO A 327 -6.76 23.76 -2.13
C PRO A 327 -5.78 22.82 -1.41
N ASP A 328 -4.48 22.90 -1.74
CA ASP A 328 -3.45 22.08 -1.11
C ASP A 328 -3.32 22.47 0.37
N ARG A 329 -3.31 23.79 0.66
CA ARG A 329 -3.24 24.29 2.02
C ARG A 329 -4.49 23.95 2.84
N VAL A 330 -5.68 23.99 2.24
CA VAL A 330 -6.91 23.55 2.92
C VAL A 330 -6.83 22.07 3.28
N ARG A 331 -6.35 21.23 2.36
CA ARG A 331 -6.17 19.80 2.64
C ARG A 331 -5.20 19.54 3.79
N GLU A 332 -4.07 20.25 3.82
CA GLU A 332 -3.09 20.18 4.93
C GLU A 332 -3.73 20.58 6.27
N ILE A 333 -4.44 21.71 6.30
CA ILE A 333 -5.14 22.21 7.50
C ILE A 333 -6.12 21.14 8.01
N VAL A 334 -7.01 20.64 7.15
CA VAL A 334 -8.02 19.67 7.56
C VAL A 334 -7.38 18.33 7.97
N ALA A 335 -6.40 17.84 7.23
CA ALA A 335 -5.72 16.57 7.57
C ALA A 335 -5.02 16.64 8.93
N SER A 336 -4.33 17.73 9.26
CA SER A 336 -3.58 17.88 10.52
C SER A 336 -4.46 17.88 11.78
N HIS A 337 -5.76 18.19 11.65
CA HIS A 337 -6.71 18.30 12.76
C HIS A 337 -7.74 17.17 12.82
N THR A 338 -7.73 16.24 11.87
CA THR A 338 -8.76 15.21 11.76
C THR A 338 -8.17 13.80 11.79
N VAL A 339 -8.99 12.84 12.19
CA VAL A 339 -8.71 11.41 11.99
C VAL A 339 -9.01 11.03 10.55
N ALA A 340 -10.12 11.55 10.01
CA ALA A 340 -10.47 11.41 8.60
C ALA A 340 -11.37 12.57 8.16
N PHE A 341 -11.49 12.77 6.86
CA PHE A 341 -12.36 13.78 6.27
C PHE A 341 -12.96 13.27 4.97
N ALA A 342 -14.18 13.71 4.69
CA ALA A 342 -14.82 13.47 3.41
C ALA A 342 -14.20 14.36 2.34
N THR A 343 -14.18 13.87 1.11
CA THR A 343 -13.81 14.67 -0.07
C THR A 343 -14.95 14.72 -1.06
N GLU A 344 -14.89 15.68 -1.96
CA GLU A 344 -15.80 15.87 -3.06
C GLU A 344 -15.06 15.83 -4.40
N ASN A 345 -15.80 15.75 -5.51
CA ASN A 345 -15.25 15.72 -6.87
C ASN A 345 -14.17 14.63 -7.06
N GLY A 346 -14.47 13.41 -6.60
CA GLY A 346 -13.59 12.26 -6.77
C GLY A 346 -12.27 12.35 -6.03
N GLY A 347 -12.25 12.92 -4.82
CA GLY A 347 -11.03 12.99 -4.00
C GLY A 347 -10.30 14.33 -3.98
N SER A 348 -10.70 15.25 -4.87
CA SER A 348 -9.90 16.45 -5.19
C SER A 348 -10.16 17.65 -4.29
N ARG A 349 -11.34 17.76 -3.68
CA ARG A 349 -11.68 18.88 -2.78
C ARG A 349 -12.05 18.37 -1.40
N VAL A 350 -11.70 19.10 -0.36
CA VAL A 350 -12.14 18.78 1.01
C VAL A 350 -13.65 19.03 1.12
N GLY A 351 -14.36 18.03 1.64
CA GLY A 351 -15.78 18.13 1.96
C GLY A 351 -16.02 18.63 3.38
N ALA A 352 -17.28 18.96 3.70
CA ALA A 352 -17.62 19.56 4.99
C ALA A 352 -17.60 18.57 6.17
N ARG A 353 -17.70 17.25 5.92
CA ARG A 353 -17.80 16.26 7.01
C ARG A 353 -16.41 15.75 7.42
N ILE A 354 -16.13 15.78 8.72
CA ILE A 354 -14.86 15.33 9.29
C ILE A 354 -15.10 14.34 10.43
N ALA A 355 -14.17 13.41 10.61
CA ALA A 355 -14.05 12.55 11.78
C ALA A 355 -12.91 13.04 12.66
N VAL A 356 -13.19 13.24 13.94
CA VAL A 356 -12.26 13.71 14.97
C VAL A 356 -12.24 12.74 16.15
N PRO A 357 -11.24 12.79 17.05
CA PRO A 357 -11.25 11.98 18.26
C PRO A 357 -12.54 12.21 19.07
N ALA A 358 -13.19 11.15 19.53
CA ALA A 358 -14.52 11.23 20.17
C ALA A 358 -14.52 12.07 21.46
N ASP A 359 -13.41 12.09 22.19
CA ASP A 359 -13.17 12.92 23.37
C ASP A 359 -13.10 14.42 23.04
N SER A 360 -12.75 14.77 21.80
CA SER A 360 -12.77 16.17 21.32
C SER A 360 -14.19 16.74 21.24
N LEU A 361 -15.22 15.89 21.34
CA LEU A 361 -16.62 16.29 21.38
C LEU A 361 -17.12 16.56 22.81
N GLU A 362 -16.29 16.32 23.84
CA GLU A 362 -16.65 16.56 25.22
C GLU A 362 -16.41 18.03 25.62
N GLY A 363 -17.41 18.68 26.22
CA GLY A 363 -17.30 20.04 26.75
C GLY A 363 -18.43 20.97 26.31
N ASP A 364 -18.45 22.17 26.89
CA ASP A 364 -19.36 23.24 26.50
C ASP A 364 -18.64 24.15 25.49
N GLY A 365 -19.05 24.15 24.21
CA GLY A 365 -18.51 25.02 23.17
C GLY A 365 -18.28 24.34 21.82
N ARG A 366 -17.63 25.05 20.88
CA ARG A 366 -17.18 24.46 19.61
C ARG A 366 -16.06 23.45 19.89
N PRO A 367 -16.12 22.23 19.34
CA PRO A 367 -15.03 21.26 19.44
C PRO A 367 -13.70 21.84 18.99
N GLU A 368 -12.62 21.60 19.74
CA GLU A 368 -11.29 22.17 19.49
C GLU A 368 -10.79 21.93 18.05
N PRO A 369 -10.91 20.73 17.45
CA PRO A 369 -10.50 20.52 16.06
C PRO A 369 -11.27 21.38 15.06
N LYS A 370 -12.58 21.56 15.26
CA LYS A 370 -13.39 22.44 14.40
C LYS A 370 -12.99 23.91 14.58
N ALA A 371 -12.68 24.33 15.80
CA ALA A 371 -12.22 25.69 16.07
C ALA A 371 -10.86 25.97 15.41
N ALA A 372 -9.89 25.07 15.56
CA ALA A 372 -8.57 25.21 14.95
C ALA A 372 -8.63 25.27 13.41
N ILE A 373 -9.40 24.38 12.79
CA ILE A 373 -9.60 24.40 11.32
C ILE A 373 -10.22 25.74 10.90
N VAL A 374 -11.25 26.23 11.59
CA VAL A 374 -11.88 27.52 11.24
C VAL A 374 -10.90 28.68 11.35
N ASP A 375 -10.09 28.73 12.41
CA ASP A 375 -9.11 29.80 12.62
C ASP A 375 -8.01 29.79 11.54
N GLU A 376 -7.53 28.61 11.15
CA GLU A 376 -6.52 28.47 10.08
C GLU A 376 -7.10 28.77 8.69
N LEU A 377 -8.34 28.35 8.40
CA LEU A 377 -9.01 28.73 7.16
C LEU A 377 -9.26 30.25 7.11
N ALA A 378 -9.66 30.87 8.23
CA ALA A 378 -9.79 32.32 8.31
C ALA A 378 -8.46 33.04 8.04
N THR A 379 -7.35 32.50 8.56
CA THR A 379 -6.00 33.00 8.27
C THR A 379 -5.68 32.89 6.78
N LEU A 380 -6.05 31.79 6.12
CA LEU A 380 -5.85 31.62 4.67
C LEU A 380 -6.67 32.63 3.84
N LEU A 381 -7.87 33.01 4.30
CA LEU A 381 -8.68 34.03 3.64
C LEU A 381 -7.99 35.41 3.60
N GLU A 382 -7.12 35.74 4.56
CA GLU A 382 -6.38 37.02 4.59
C GLU A 382 -5.48 37.23 3.35
N GLU A 383 -5.21 36.18 2.56
CA GLU A 383 -4.47 36.30 1.30
C GLU A 383 -5.27 36.97 0.18
N LYS A 384 -6.61 36.90 0.23
CA LYS A 384 -7.51 37.43 -0.81
C LYS A 384 -8.48 38.49 -0.33
N TYR A 385 -8.68 38.59 0.98
CA TYR A 385 -9.57 39.54 1.64
C TYR A 385 -8.74 40.64 2.34
N ASP A 386 -9.28 41.84 2.40
CA ASP A 386 -8.61 43.00 3.01
C ASP A 386 -8.66 42.95 4.54
N ALA A 387 -9.69 42.31 5.09
CA ALA A 387 -9.87 42.08 6.52
C ALA A 387 -10.65 40.78 6.74
N VAL A 388 -10.26 39.99 7.75
CA VAL A 388 -10.96 38.79 8.19
C VAL A 388 -11.10 38.84 9.71
N GLU A 389 -12.32 38.64 10.21
CA GLU A 389 -12.62 38.61 11.64
C GLU A 389 -13.32 37.29 12.01
N VAL A 390 -12.77 36.58 13.00
CA VAL A 390 -13.39 35.39 13.57
C VAL A 390 -14.14 35.78 14.85
N SER A 391 -15.43 35.48 14.90
CA SER A 391 -16.30 35.67 16.06
C SER A 391 -16.80 34.32 16.59
N GLU A 392 -17.62 34.30 17.64
CA GLU A 392 -18.20 33.06 18.17
C GLU A 392 -19.09 32.36 17.11
N ASP A 393 -19.85 33.12 16.32
CA ASP A 393 -20.90 32.57 15.43
C ASP A 393 -20.55 32.61 13.94
N ALA A 394 -19.56 33.42 13.53
CA ALA A 394 -19.19 33.57 12.11
C ALA A 394 -17.71 33.95 11.89
N VAL A 395 -17.18 33.55 10.74
CA VAL A 395 -16.04 34.22 10.09
C VAL A 395 -16.62 35.28 9.15
N VAL A 396 -16.15 36.52 9.26
CA VAL A 396 -16.55 37.63 8.39
C VAL A 396 -15.32 38.10 7.63
N ALA A 397 -15.38 38.04 6.30
CA ALA A 397 -14.29 38.45 5.42
C ALA A 397 -14.75 39.59 4.52
N GLU A 398 -13.96 40.66 4.44
CA GLU A 398 -14.25 41.86 3.67
C GLU A 398 -13.25 42.06 2.54
N LYS A 399 -13.75 42.37 1.35
CA LYS A 399 -12.91 42.65 0.18
C LYS A 399 -13.41 43.86 -0.58
N THR A 400 -12.49 44.72 -0.97
CA THR A 400 -12.76 45.91 -1.75
C THR A 400 -12.45 45.64 -3.21
N GLY A 401 -13.49 45.53 -4.03
CA GLY A 401 -13.40 45.26 -5.46
C GLY A 401 -13.70 46.51 -6.29
N PHE A 402 -13.24 46.51 -7.54
CA PHE A 402 -13.73 47.47 -8.53
C PHE A 402 -15.20 47.18 -8.87
N ASP A 403 -16.03 48.20 -8.90
CA ASP A 403 -17.46 48.12 -9.21
C ASP A 403 -17.76 48.72 -10.60
N PRO A 404 -18.07 47.87 -11.60
CA PRO A 404 -18.45 48.32 -12.93
C PRO A 404 -19.64 49.29 -12.97
N ALA A 405 -20.58 49.18 -12.04
CA ALA A 405 -21.75 50.08 -12.00
C ALA A 405 -21.34 51.47 -11.52
N LEU A 406 -20.57 51.57 -10.44
CA LEU A 406 -20.05 52.86 -9.95
C LEU A 406 -19.15 53.53 -10.99
N ALA A 407 -18.33 52.76 -11.71
CA ALA A 407 -17.50 53.30 -12.80
C ALA A 407 -18.34 53.91 -13.94
N ARG A 408 -19.45 53.25 -14.32
CA ARG A 408 -20.37 53.78 -15.33
C ARG A 408 -21.12 55.01 -14.83
N GLU A 409 -21.51 55.06 -13.56
CA GLU A 409 -22.13 56.23 -12.92
C GLU A 409 -21.19 57.44 -12.91
N GLU A 410 -19.90 57.22 -12.68
CA GLU A 410 -18.85 58.25 -12.79
C GLU A 410 -18.47 58.57 -14.26
N GLY A 411 -19.17 58.00 -15.24
CA GLY A 411 -19.03 58.31 -16.66
C GLY A 411 -17.90 57.56 -17.37
N VAL A 412 -17.42 56.45 -16.81
CA VAL A 412 -16.36 55.63 -17.41
C VAL A 412 -16.95 54.33 -17.99
N PRO A 413 -17.23 54.27 -19.31
CA PRO A 413 -17.67 53.03 -19.96
C PRO A 413 -16.49 52.06 -20.16
N GLU A 414 -16.81 50.78 -20.43
CA GLU A 414 -15.82 49.74 -20.71
C GLU A 414 -14.82 50.17 -21.81
N GLY A 415 -13.53 50.05 -21.51
CA GLY A 415 -12.44 50.51 -22.36
C GLY A 415 -11.14 50.72 -21.58
N PRO A 416 -10.10 51.33 -22.18
CA PRO A 416 -8.77 51.45 -21.55
C PRO A 416 -8.79 52.17 -20.20
N LYS A 417 -9.61 53.23 -20.06
CA LYS A 417 -9.75 53.97 -18.80
C LYS A 417 -10.50 53.19 -17.72
N PHE A 418 -11.43 52.33 -18.13
CA PHE A 418 -12.14 51.43 -17.21
C PHE A 418 -11.19 50.35 -16.68
N GLY A 419 -10.38 49.75 -17.55
CA GLY A 419 -9.32 48.81 -17.16
C GLY A 419 -8.28 49.46 -16.25
N ALA A 420 -7.88 50.70 -16.53
CA ALA A 420 -6.97 51.46 -15.66
C ALA A 420 -7.57 51.68 -14.25
N LEU A 421 -8.85 52.08 -14.14
CA LEU A 421 -9.54 52.18 -12.85
C LEU A 421 -9.63 50.84 -12.11
N ALA A 422 -9.96 49.76 -12.84
CA ALA A 422 -10.00 48.42 -12.27
C ALA A 422 -8.63 47.96 -11.72
N ASN A 423 -7.54 48.41 -12.34
CA ASN A 423 -6.16 48.14 -11.91
C ASN A 423 -5.66 49.12 -10.82
N GLY A 424 -6.52 49.97 -10.27
CA GLY A 424 -6.13 50.91 -9.21
C GLY A 424 -5.44 52.17 -9.72
N GLU A 425 -5.56 52.51 -11.01
CA GLU A 425 -5.03 53.75 -11.57
C GLU A 425 -6.10 54.83 -11.65
N THR A 426 -5.73 56.06 -11.27
CA THR A 426 -6.61 57.22 -11.47
C THR A 426 -6.70 57.57 -12.96
N VAL A 427 -7.93 57.85 -13.45
CA VAL A 427 -8.15 58.28 -14.83
C VAL A 427 -8.80 59.66 -14.93
N THR A 428 -8.67 60.29 -16.09
CA THR A 428 -9.34 61.56 -16.40
C THR A 428 -10.39 61.35 -17.49
N VAL A 429 -11.64 61.67 -17.21
CA VAL A 429 -12.77 61.65 -18.16
C VAL A 429 -13.38 63.04 -18.21
N ASP A 430 -13.50 63.62 -19.40
CA ASP A 430 -14.06 64.96 -19.64
C ASP A 430 -13.50 66.07 -18.73
N GLY A 431 -12.21 65.99 -18.39
CA GLY A 431 -11.52 66.96 -17.54
C GLY A 431 -11.70 66.74 -16.02
N ARG A 432 -12.51 65.77 -15.60
CA ARG A 432 -12.65 65.34 -14.20
C ARG A 432 -11.73 64.16 -13.92
N ARG A 433 -11.01 64.23 -12.80
CA ARG A 433 -10.13 63.15 -12.29
C ARG A 433 -10.96 62.21 -11.41
N ILE A 434 -10.96 60.92 -11.72
CA ILE A 434 -11.71 59.87 -11.02
C ILE A 434 -10.70 58.95 -10.33
N SER A 435 -10.75 58.88 -9.00
CA SER A 435 -9.91 57.97 -8.20
C SER A 435 -10.50 56.56 -8.22
N PRO A 436 -9.68 55.49 -8.15
CA PRO A 436 -10.17 54.13 -7.94
C PRO A 436 -11.10 54.01 -6.73
N ASP A 437 -10.87 54.76 -5.67
CA ASP A 437 -11.70 54.71 -4.44
C ASP A 437 -13.17 55.11 -4.68
N LEU A 438 -13.46 55.91 -5.72
CA LEU A 438 -14.81 56.33 -6.06
C LEU A 438 -15.61 55.24 -6.79
N VAL A 439 -14.92 54.23 -7.32
CA VAL A 439 -15.50 53.17 -8.15
C VAL A 439 -15.21 51.79 -7.58
N ARG A 440 -14.98 51.75 -6.27
CA ARG A 440 -14.78 50.52 -5.51
C ARG A 440 -16.00 50.28 -4.62
N SER A 441 -16.45 49.03 -4.53
CA SER A 441 -17.45 48.60 -3.56
C SER A 441 -16.86 47.55 -2.63
N GLN A 442 -17.33 47.58 -1.39
CA GLN A 442 -16.97 46.59 -0.38
C GLN A 442 -17.95 45.42 -0.47
N GLN A 443 -17.41 44.22 -0.61
CA GLN A 443 -18.12 42.97 -0.47
C GLN A 443 -17.78 42.39 0.90
N THR A 444 -18.81 41.96 1.64
CA THR A 444 -18.66 41.27 2.92
C THR A 444 -19.24 39.88 2.76
N ASP A 445 -18.38 38.87 2.88
CA ASP A 445 -18.78 37.47 2.92
C ASP A 445 -18.83 37.03 4.39
N ARG A 446 -19.93 36.39 4.79
CA ARG A 446 -20.17 35.92 6.15
C ARG A 446 -20.39 34.42 6.14
N PHE A 447 -19.53 33.69 6.84
CA PHE A 447 -19.55 32.24 6.94
C PHE A 447 -20.00 31.83 8.35
N PRO A 448 -21.22 31.27 8.54
CA PRO A 448 -21.69 30.79 9.85
C PRO A 448 -20.86 29.59 10.34
N ILE A 449 -20.52 29.53 11.62
CA ILE A 449 -19.57 28.52 12.17
C ILE A 449 -20.07 27.78 13.42
N GLU A 450 -21.38 27.82 13.69
CA GLU A 450 -22.04 27.01 14.72
C GLU A 450 -21.77 25.51 14.52
#